data_AF-A0A2E7TLP2-F1
#
_entry.id   AF-A0A2E7TLP2-F1
#
_cell.length_a   1.000
_cell.length_b   1.000
_cell.length_c   1.000
_cell.angle_alpha   90.00
_cell.angle_beta   90.00
_cell.angle_gamma   90.00
#
_symmetry.space_group_name_H-M   'P 1'
#
loop_
_entity.id
_entity.type
_entity.pdbx_description
1 polymer ?
#
loop_
_entity_poly.entity_id
_entity_poly.type
_entity_poly.pdbx_seq_one_letter_code
_entity_poly.pdbx_strand_id
1 'polypeptide(L)'
;MPITINGSGTVTGITAGLTAASMPAGSVLQVQQTVLTNAIEEAVVSNTYEDIAGFTCNITPQTGSKVLVYYIANTSTTSGQYNCKIQLVRGSTAIAQGDQIGSNRQRATTGQWSPGDAYHILPQSMMFLDASPGGDGSTPITYKLQWTDSYGQNLNLNRMDGTADTTNDFSQVSSITLLEVAA
;
A
#
# COMPACT_ATOMS: atom_id res chain seq x y z
N MET A 1 -26.87 21.05 -27.46
CA MET A 1 -27.78 21.33 -26.33
C MET A 1 -27.44 20.36 -25.22
N PRO A 2 -27.14 20.81 -23.99
CA PRO A 2 -27.03 19.90 -22.86
C PRO A 2 -28.36 19.18 -22.68
N ILE A 3 -28.31 17.88 -22.40
CA ILE A 3 -29.47 17.12 -21.96
C ILE A 3 -29.61 17.39 -20.46
N THR A 4 -30.71 18.00 -20.05
CA THR A 4 -31.05 18.19 -18.63
C THR A 4 -31.98 17.05 -18.21
N ILE A 5 -31.56 16.29 -17.19
CA ILE A 5 -32.36 15.20 -16.62
C ILE A 5 -32.91 15.66 -15.26
N ASN A 6 -34.18 16.05 -15.24
CA ASN A 6 -34.86 16.60 -14.06
C ASN A 6 -35.66 15.55 -13.27
N GLY A 7 -35.41 14.26 -13.51
CA GLY A 7 -36.12 13.14 -12.87
C GLY A 7 -35.18 12.21 -12.10
N SER A 8 -35.70 11.50 -11.11
CA SER A 8 -34.95 10.58 -10.23
C SER A 8 -35.00 9.11 -10.69
N GLY A 9 -35.05 8.85 -12.00
CA GLY A 9 -35.19 7.51 -12.59
C GLY A 9 -33.97 7.03 -13.37
N THR A 10 -33.99 5.77 -13.82
CA THR A 10 -32.96 5.21 -14.71
C THR A 10 -33.06 5.82 -16.10
N VAL A 11 -31.93 6.29 -16.64
CA VAL A 11 -31.83 6.81 -18.00
C VAL A 11 -31.41 5.68 -18.92
N THR A 12 -32.32 5.23 -19.80
CA THR A 12 -32.03 4.19 -20.80
C THR A 12 -31.62 4.84 -22.13
N GLY A 13 -30.72 4.21 -22.89
CA GLY A 13 -30.35 4.68 -24.23
C GLY A 13 -29.13 5.61 -24.32
N ILE A 14 -28.29 5.68 -23.28
CA ILE A 14 -26.95 6.29 -23.39
C ILE A 14 -26.06 5.32 -24.17
N THR A 15 -25.99 5.49 -25.49
CA THR A 15 -25.31 4.57 -26.41
C THR A 15 -23.79 4.48 -26.18
N ALA A 16 -23.19 5.46 -25.51
CA ALA A 16 -21.78 5.47 -25.10
C ALA A 16 -21.55 5.14 -23.60
N GLY A 17 -22.61 4.96 -22.82
CA GLY A 17 -22.54 4.85 -21.36
C GLY A 17 -21.96 6.08 -20.66
N LEU A 18 -21.94 6.04 -19.33
CA LEU A 18 -21.12 6.93 -18.50
C LEU A 18 -19.78 6.22 -18.30
N THR A 19 -18.75 6.61 -19.05
CA THR A 19 -17.40 6.01 -18.93
C THR A 19 -16.64 6.66 -17.78
N ALA A 20 -15.60 6.00 -17.27
CA ALA A 20 -14.71 6.60 -16.27
C ALA A 20 -14.13 7.95 -16.75
N ALA A 21 -13.78 8.05 -18.04
CA ALA A 21 -13.32 9.29 -18.67
C ALA A 21 -14.39 10.41 -18.76
N SER A 22 -15.67 10.08 -18.58
CA SER A 22 -16.77 11.05 -18.58
C SER A 22 -17.14 11.56 -17.19
N MET A 23 -16.48 11.08 -16.13
CA MET A 23 -16.75 11.52 -14.77
C MET A 23 -16.19 12.92 -14.52
N PRO A 24 -16.89 13.78 -13.76
CA PRO A 24 -16.34 15.06 -13.32
C PRO A 24 -15.05 14.88 -12.51
N ALA A 25 -14.16 15.88 -12.60
CA ALA A 25 -12.98 15.98 -11.75
C ALA A 25 -13.32 15.75 -10.26
N GLY A 26 -12.51 14.97 -9.57
CA GLY A 26 -12.72 14.57 -8.17
C GLY A 26 -13.59 13.33 -7.97
N SER A 27 -14.19 12.76 -9.02
CA SER A 27 -14.95 11.51 -8.92
C SER A 27 -14.03 10.33 -8.65
N VAL A 28 -14.46 9.40 -7.80
CA VAL A 28 -13.78 8.11 -7.63
C VAL A 28 -14.15 7.19 -8.81
N LEU A 29 -13.15 6.77 -9.58
CA LEU A 29 -13.32 5.97 -10.79
C LEU A 29 -13.31 4.47 -10.49
N GLN A 30 -12.44 4.05 -9.57
CA GLN A 30 -12.40 2.69 -9.05
C GLN A 30 -11.74 2.66 -7.68
N VAL A 31 -12.08 1.63 -6.91
CA VAL A 31 -11.46 1.32 -5.62
C VAL A 31 -10.99 -0.12 -5.66
N GLN A 32 -9.73 -0.33 -5.33
CA GLN A 32 -9.13 -1.65 -5.24
C GLN A 32 -8.53 -1.80 -3.84
N GLN A 33 -8.62 -3.00 -3.28
CA GLN A 33 -8.04 -3.28 -1.97
C GLN A 33 -7.44 -4.68 -1.95
N THR A 34 -6.30 -4.80 -1.29
CA THR A 34 -5.73 -6.08 -0.89
C THR A 34 -5.63 -6.11 0.62
N VAL A 35 -6.14 -7.19 1.21
CA VAL A 35 -6.18 -7.40 2.66
C VAL A 35 -5.42 -8.68 2.96
N LEU A 36 -4.46 -8.60 3.89
CA LEU A 36 -3.69 -9.73 4.37
C LEU A 36 -4.12 -10.01 5.81
N THR A 37 -4.75 -11.16 6.00
CA THR A 37 -5.21 -11.66 7.32
C THR A 37 -4.30 -12.75 7.86
N ASN A 38 -3.45 -13.34 7.02
CA ASN A 38 -2.46 -14.32 7.43
C ASN A 38 -1.26 -13.62 8.08
N ALA A 39 -0.58 -14.36 8.95
CA ALA A 39 0.73 -13.99 9.45
C ALA A 39 1.82 -14.37 8.43
N ILE A 40 2.88 -13.56 8.37
CA ILE A 40 4.08 -13.81 7.55
C ILE A 40 5.30 -13.66 8.45
N GLU A 41 6.28 -14.52 8.23
CA GLU A 41 7.65 -14.37 8.74
C GLU A 41 8.59 -14.67 7.57
N GLU A 42 9.54 -13.76 7.33
CA GLU A 42 10.48 -13.85 6.21
C GLU A 42 11.86 -13.39 6.65
N ALA A 43 12.87 -14.20 6.33
CA ALA A 43 14.26 -13.81 6.49
C ALA A 43 14.65 -12.86 5.34
N VAL A 44 15.05 -11.64 5.67
CA VAL A 44 15.43 -10.63 4.65
C VAL A 44 16.93 -10.44 4.57
N VAL A 45 17.42 -9.97 3.43
CA VAL A 45 18.82 -9.57 3.27
C VAL A 45 19.00 -8.13 3.79
N SER A 46 20.04 -7.95 4.62
CA SER A 46 20.35 -6.66 5.25
C SER A 46 20.40 -5.54 4.20
N ASN A 47 19.67 -4.45 4.45
CA ASN A 47 19.66 -3.25 3.62
C ASN A 47 19.25 -3.50 2.15
N THR A 48 18.57 -4.61 1.86
CA THR A 48 17.99 -4.91 0.54
C THR A 48 16.48 -4.99 0.66
N TYR A 49 15.77 -4.20 -0.15
CA TYR A 49 14.31 -4.21 -0.16
C TYR A 49 13.77 -5.40 -0.93
N GLU A 50 12.91 -6.17 -0.27
CA GLU A 50 12.28 -7.38 -0.78
C GLU A 50 10.76 -7.24 -0.73
N ASP A 51 10.05 -7.90 -1.65
CA ASP A 51 8.58 -7.85 -1.71
C ASP A 51 7.94 -8.52 -0.50
N ILE A 52 7.02 -7.84 0.17
CA ILE A 52 6.18 -8.51 1.18
C ILE A 52 5.19 -9.41 0.43
N ALA A 53 5.32 -10.72 0.60
CA ALA A 53 4.50 -11.70 -0.12
C ALA A 53 2.99 -11.39 0.01
N GLY A 54 2.29 -11.28 -1.12
CA GLY A 54 0.85 -10.99 -1.16
C GLY A 54 0.46 -9.53 -0.93
N PHE A 55 1.38 -8.63 -0.54
CA PHE A 55 1.08 -7.23 -0.26
C PHE A 55 1.09 -6.36 -1.53
N THR A 56 0.30 -6.79 -2.51
CA THR A 56 0.24 -6.22 -3.85
C THR A 56 -1.19 -5.94 -4.24
N CYS A 57 -1.48 -4.73 -4.73
CA CYS A 57 -2.78 -4.33 -5.24
C CYS A 57 -2.63 -3.73 -6.64
N ASN A 58 -3.46 -4.17 -7.58
CA ASN A 58 -3.47 -3.68 -8.95
C ASN A 58 -4.62 -2.71 -9.15
N ILE A 59 -4.42 -1.70 -10.00
CA ILE A 59 -5.44 -0.74 -10.43
C ILE A 59 -5.17 -0.38 -11.89
N THR A 60 -6.19 -0.05 -12.68
CA THR A 60 -6.02 0.27 -14.12
C THR A 60 -6.40 1.72 -14.39
N PRO A 61 -5.50 2.70 -14.17
CA PRO A 61 -5.87 4.11 -14.19
C PRO A 61 -6.13 4.63 -15.60
N GLN A 62 -7.07 5.57 -15.71
CA GLN A 62 -7.32 6.38 -16.89
C GLN A 62 -6.24 7.45 -17.06
N THR A 63 -6.05 7.89 -18.31
CA THR A 63 -5.13 8.99 -18.63
C THR A 63 -5.43 10.22 -17.78
N GLY A 64 -4.41 10.74 -17.10
CA GLY A 64 -4.51 11.96 -16.30
C GLY A 64 -5.18 11.79 -14.93
N SER A 65 -5.69 10.61 -14.58
CA SER A 65 -6.20 10.32 -13.24
C SER A 65 -5.10 10.35 -12.17
N LYS A 66 -5.51 10.38 -10.92
CA LYS A 66 -4.63 10.28 -9.75
C LYS A 66 -4.99 9.03 -8.95
N VAL A 67 -4.05 8.47 -8.20
CA VAL A 67 -4.33 7.35 -7.30
C VAL A 67 -3.98 7.74 -5.88
N LEU A 68 -4.98 7.79 -4.99
CA LEU A 68 -4.74 7.86 -3.56
C LEU A 68 -4.43 6.46 -3.05
N VAL A 69 -3.22 6.28 -2.54
CA VAL A 69 -2.74 5.04 -1.93
C VAL A 69 -2.81 5.19 -0.43
N TYR A 70 -3.49 4.25 0.23
CA TYR A 70 -3.48 4.13 1.68
C TYR A 70 -3.06 2.72 2.06
N TYR A 71 -2.10 2.59 2.98
CA TYR A 71 -1.77 1.28 3.53
C TYR A 71 -1.59 1.35 5.04
N ILE A 72 -1.78 0.18 5.66
CA ILE A 72 -1.34 -0.13 7.02
C ILE A 72 -0.70 -1.52 7.01
N ALA A 73 0.51 -1.63 7.53
CA ALA A 73 1.25 -2.87 7.70
C ALA A 73 1.63 -3.02 9.18
N ASN A 74 1.12 -4.06 9.84
CA ASN A 74 1.45 -4.35 11.23
C ASN A 74 2.68 -5.23 11.28
N THR A 75 3.83 -4.63 11.59
CA THR A 75 5.12 -5.32 11.50
C THR A 75 5.77 -5.49 12.86
N SER A 76 6.48 -6.59 13.04
CA SER A 76 7.42 -6.79 14.13
C SER A 76 8.75 -7.33 13.62
N THR A 77 9.74 -7.37 14.50
CA THR A 77 11.08 -7.91 14.26
C THR A 77 11.39 -8.98 15.29
N THR A 78 12.38 -9.85 15.05
CA THR A 78 12.80 -10.81 16.08
C THR A 78 13.32 -10.10 17.33
N SER A 79 13.20 -10.75 18.49
CA SER A 79 13.69 -10.21 19.76
C SER A 79 15.18 -9.84 19.70
N GLY A 80 15.54 -8.72 20.33
CA GLY A 80 16.92 -8.21 20.37
C GLY A 80 17.36 -7.48 19.09
N GLN A 81 16.45 -7.29 18.14
CA GLN A 81 16.71 -6.57 16.91
C GLN A 81 15.93 -5.26 16.85
N TYR A 82 16.18 -4.47 15.80
CA TYR A 82 15.96 -3.04 15.87
C TYR A 82 14.96 -2.47 14.88
N ASN A 83 15.07 -2.75 13.57
CA ASN A 83 14.35 -1.96 12.58
C ASN A 83 13.61 -2.76 11.51
N CYS A 84 12.52 -2.17 11.05
CA CYS A 84 11.79 -2.57 9.86
C CYS A 84 11.50 -1.29 9.07
N LYS A 85 11.96 -1.24 7.82
CA LYS A 85 11.73 -0.13 6.88
C LYS A 85 10.81 -0.65 5.79
N ILE A 86 9.77 0.11 5.47
CA ILE A 86 8.83 -0.20 4.39
C ILE A 86 8.97 0.86 3.30
N GLN A 87 8.98 0.42 2.04
CA GLN A 87 8.81 1.30 0.89
C GLN A 87 7.58 0.94 0.09
N LEU A 88 6.84 1.97 -0.33
CA LEU A 88 5.77 1.85 -1.32
C LEU A 88 6.38 1.87 -2.72
N VAL A 89 6.01 0.90 -3.54
CA VAL A 89 6.51 0.74 -4.90
C VAL A 89 5.34 0.74 -5.89
N ARG A 90 5.45 1.55 -6.95
CA ARG A 90 4.58 1.51 -8.12
C ARG A 90 5.33 0.86 -9.28
N GLY A 91 4.87 -0.30 -9.73
CA GLY A 91 5.60 -1.17 -10.67
C GLY A 91 6.95 -1.58 -10.07
N SER A 92 8.01 -0.95 -10.54
CA SER A 92 9.39 -1.12 -10.04
C SER A 92 9.99 0.15 -9.42
N THR A 93 9.21 1.25 -9.33
CA THR A 93 9.69 2.53 -8.83
C THR A 93 9.23 2.77 -7.40
N ALA A 94 10.18 2.97 -6.48
CA ALA A 94 9.88 3.43 -5.13
C ALA A 94 9.32 4.86 -5.18
N ILE A 95 8.20 5.08 -4.50
CA ILE A 95 7.50 6.36 -4.40
C ILE A 95 7.31 6.72 -2.92
N ALA A 96 6.88 7.97 -2.66
CA ALA A 96 6.68 8.47 -1.30
C ALA A 96 7.91 8.23 -0.39
N GLN A 97 9.10 8.57 -0.88
CA GLN A 97 10.36 8.39 -0.18
C GLN A 97 10.78 9.68 0.54
N GLY A 98 11.28 9.56 1.76
CA GLY A 98 11.97 10.65 2.42
C GLY A 98 13.28 11.02 1.70
N ASP A 99 13.71 12.28 1.85
CA ASP A 99 14.98 12.73 1.30
C ASP A 99 16.18 11.98 1.92
N GLN A 100 17.23 11.84 1.11
CA GLN A 100 18.47 11.22 1.56
C GLN A 100 19.18 12.14 2.57
N ILE A 101 19.30 11.68 3.83
CA ILE A 101 20.05 12.38 4.87
C ILE A 101 21.42 11.72 5.04
N GLY A 102 22.49 12.44 4.69
CA GLY A 102 23.85 11.89 4.62
C GLY A 102 23.98 10.80 3.56
N SER A 103 25.07 10.03 3.54
CA SER A 103 25.31 9.01 2.51
C SER A 103 24.76 7.62 2.80
N ASN A 104 24.43 7.33 4.07
CA ASN A 104 24.25 5.94 4.53
C ASN A 104 22.83 5.61 5.02
N ARG A 105 21.99 6.61 5.31
CA ARG A 105 20.63 6.36 5.81
C ARG A 105 19.76 5.91 4.65
N GLN A 106 19.25 4.68 4.69
CA GLN A 106 18.34 4.22 3.66
C GLN A 106 17.04 5.02 3.68
N ARG A 107 16.56 5.40 2.50
CA ARG A 107 15.24 5.99 2.33
C ARG A 107 14.17 4.92 2.50
N ALA A 108 13.04 5.32 3.04
CA ALA A 108 11.86 4.49 3.23
C ALA A 108 10.62 5.37 3.10
N THR A 109 9.45 4.75 2.92
CA THR A 109 8.14 5.43 3.04
C THR A 109 7.72 5.53 4.49
N THR A 110 7.85 4.43 5.24
CA THR A 110 7.68 4.41 6.70
C THR A 110 8.76 3.53 7.30
N GLY A 111 9.10 3.75 8.56
CA GLY A 111 10.09 2.94 9.27
C GLY A 111 9.79 2.90 10.76
N GLN A 112 10.17 1.81 11.39
CA GLN A 112 10.14 1.67 12.84
C GLN A 112 11.53 1.29 13.38
N TRP A 113 11.76 1.69 14.63
CA TRP A 113 12.91 1.24 15.42
C TRP A 113 12.40 0.78 16.80
N SER A 114 12.35 -0.52 17.04
CA SER A 114 11.88 -1.12 18.29
C SER A 114 12.97 -2.00 18.90
N PRO A 115 13.78 -1.48 19.83
CA PRO A 115 14.85 -2.27 20.44
C PRO A 115 14.27 -3.25 21.48
N GLY A 116 14.48 -4.55 21.25
CA GLY A 116 14.60 -5.52 22.35
C GLY A 116 13.34 -6.09 22.98
N ASP A 117 12.20 -6.09 22.29
CA ASP A 117 10.98 -6.77 22.77
C ASP A 117 10.38 -7.68 21.69
N ALA A 118 10.12 -8.95 22.04
CA ALA A 118 9.55 -9.97 21.17
C ALA A 118 8.05 -9.78 20.90
N TYR A 119 7.38 -8.93 21.69
CA TYR A 119 5.93 -8.75 21.71
C TYR A 119 5.50 -7.40 21.11
N HIS A 120 6.44 -6.57 20.68
CA HIS A 120 6.12 -5.29 20.04
C HIS A 120 5.67 -5.51 18.60
N ILE A 121 4.47 -5.02 18.28
CA ILE A 121 4.01 -4.86 16.91
C ILE A 121 3.73 -3.39 16.66
N LEU A 122 4.33 -2.83 15.61
CA LEU A 122 4.16 -1.43 15.27
C LEU A 122 3.38 -1.29 13.96
N PRO A 123 2.21 -0.63 13.97
CA PRO A 123 1.49 -0.32 12.75
C PRO A 123 2.25 0.77 11.96
N GLN A 124 2.70 0.41 10.77
CA GLN A 124 3.30 1.33 9.81
C GLN A 124 2.26 1.69 8.76
N SER A 125 1.84 2.96 8.70
CA SER A 125 0.79 3.42 7.78
C SER A 125 1.19 4.68 7.03
N MET A 126 0.73 4.80 5.78
CA MET A 126 0.92 5.99 4.96
C MET A 126 -0.31 6.25 4.11
N MET A 127 -0.61 7.54 3.90
CA MET A 127 -1.53 8.02 2.87
C MET A 127 -0.76 8.87 1.88
N PHE A 128 -0.74 8.49 0.60
CA PHE A 128 0.03 9.16 -0.44
C PHE A 128 -0.83 9.37 -1.70
N LEU A 129 -0.87 10.60 -2.21
CA LEU A 129 -1.51 10.90 -3.49
C LEU A 129 -0.48 10.79 -4.61
N ASP A 130 -0.59 9.72 -5.39
CA ASP A 130 0.13 9.60 -6.64
C ASP A 130 -0.55 10.44 -7.73
N ALA A 131 0.01 11.62 -7.98
CA ALA A 131 -0.57 12.59 -8.91
C ALA A 131 -0.38 12.24 -10.38
N SER A 132 0.45 11.24 -10.71
CA SER A 132 0.70 10.82 -12.10
C SER A 132 1.08 9.33 -12.11
N PRO A 133 0.11 8.43 -11.89
CA PRO A 133 0.32 6.99 -11.93
C PRO A 133 0.68 6.51 -13.34
N GLY A 134 0.27 7.25 -14.38
CA GLY A 134 0.27 6.82 -15.77
C GLY A 134 -0.98 6.00 -16.10
N GLY A 135 -0.98 5.32 -17.24
CA GLY A 135 -2.09 4.49 -17.71
C GLY A 135 -3.02 5.20 -18.69
N ASP A 136 -3.75 4.39 -19.45
CA ASP A 136 -4.72 4.79 -20.47
C ASP A 136 -6.06 4.05 -20.32
N GLY A 137 -6.26 3.39 -19.17
CA GLY A 137 -7.41 2.54 -18.90
C GLY A 137 -7.31 1.11 -19.42
N SER A 138 -6.20 0.69 -20.04
CA SER A 138 -6.06 -0.66 -20.63
C SER A 138 -5.18 -1.62 -19.82
N THR A 139 -4.16 -1.10 -19.13
CA THR A 139 -3.12 -1.93 -18.48
C THR A 139 -3.09 -1.71 -16.96
N PRO A 140 -3.17 -2.79 -16.15
CA PRO A 140 -3.02 -2.68 -14.71
C PRO A 140 -1.63 -2.18 -14.31
N ILE A 141 -1.61 -1.26 -13.36
CA ILE A 141 -0.42 -0.80 -12.64
C ILE A 141 -0.46 -1.41 -11.24
N THR A 142 0.67 -1.97 -10.85
CA THR A 142 0.83 -2.66 -9.57
C THR A 142 1.38 -1.71 -8.52
N TYR A 143 0.72 -1.61 -7.37
CA TYR A 143 1.27 -1.04 -6.15
C TYR A 143 1.58 -2.16 -5.17
N LYS A 144 2.77 -2.14 -4.58
CA LYS A 144 3.19 -3.14 -3.60
C LYS A 144 4.02 -2.52 -2.48
N LEU A 145 4.08 -3.23 -1.37
CA LEU A 145 5.01 -2.90 -0.29
C LEU A 145 6.23 -3.80 -0.37
N GLN A 146 7.39 -3.19 -0.15
CA GLN A 146 8.64 -3.89 0.10
C GLN A 146 9.15 -3.55 1.50
N TRP A 147 9.89 -4.47 2.11
CA TRP A 147 10.51 -4.27 3.41
C TRP A 147 11.99 -4.61 3.42
N THR A 148 12.70 -4.08 4.41
CA THR A 148 14.09 -4.42 4.70
C THR A 148 14.43 -4.06 6.13
N ASP A 149 15.54 -4.58 6.62
CA ASP A 149 16.13 -4.26 7.89
C ASP A 149 17.60 -3.80 7.70
N SER A 150 18.35 -3.65 8.78
CA SER A 150 19.78 -3.33 8.72
C SER A 150 20.71 -4.49 9.08
N TYR A 151 20.17 -5.65 9.48
CA TYR A 151 20.93 -6.72 10.12
C TYR A 151 20.75 -8.10 9.45
N GLY A 152 19.84 -8.22 8.48
CA GLY A 152 19.57 -9.46 7.75
C GLY A 152 18.77 -10.47 8.57
N GLN A 153 17.71 -10.00 9.22
CA GLN A 153 16.92 -10.78 10.18
C GLN A 153 15.55 -11.23 9.65
N ASN A 154 14.77 -11.91 10.51
CA ASN A 154 13.38 -12.20 10.20
C ASN A 154 12.51 -10.97 10.47
N LEU A 155 11.74 -10.57 9.46
CA LEU A 155 10.66 -9.60 9.58
C LEU A 155 9.32 -10.33 9.61
N ASN A 156 8.42 -9.81 10.42
CA ASN A 156 7.11 -10.41 10.67
C ASN A 156 5.99 -9.44 10.25
N LEU A 157 4.91 -9.98 9.70
CA LEU A 157 3.68 -9.25 9.40
C LEU A 157 2.50 -9.91 10.12
N ASN A 158 1.62 -9.11 10.72
CA ASN A 158 0.38 -9.54 11.39
C ASN A 158 0.59 -10.53 12.56
N ARG A 159 1.80 -10.56 13.11
CA ARG A 159 2.18 -11.36 14.27
C ARG A 159 3.35 -10.69 14.97
N MET A 160 3.54 -11.05 16.23
CA MET A 160 4.79 -10.75 16.95
C MET A 160 5.83 -11.86 16.72
N ASP A 161 7.02 -11.67 17.28
CA ASP A 161 8.09 -12.68 17.24
C ASP A 161 7.74 -13.89 18.10
N GLY A 162 7.22 -13.63 19.32
CA GLY A 162 6.64 -14.66 20.17
C GLY A 162 5.44 -15.34 19.50
N THR A 163 5.45 -16.66 19.39
CA THR A 163 4.39 -17.46 18.72
C THR A 163 3.62 -18.34 19.67
N ALA A 164 3.68 -18.06 20.98
CA ALA A 164 2.88 -18.82 21.93
C ALA A 164 1.39 -18.67 21.57
N ASP A 165 0.62 -19.74 21.83
CA ASP A 165 -0.83 -19.71 21.69
C ASP A 165 -1.42 -19.43 23.07
N THR A 166 -1.35 -18.16 23.48
CA THR A 166 -1.88 -17.72 24.78
C THR A 166 -2.90 -16.61 24.60
N THR A 167 -3.69 -16.35 25.65
CA THR A 167 -4.70 -15.28 25.66
C THR A 167 -4.11 -13.87 25.58
N ASN A 168 -2.79 -13.73 25.80
CA ASN A 168 -2.09 -12.46 25.69
C ASN A 168 -1.63 -12.18 24.24
N ASP A 169 -1.71 -13.20 23.38
CA ASP A 169 -1.30 -13.15 21.99
C ASP A 169 -2.50 -12.77 21.10
N PHE A 170 -2.23 -12.07 20.00
CA PHE A 170 -3.28 -11.57 19.11
C PHE A 170 -2.86 -11.58 17.65
N SER A 171 -3.84 -11.76 16.76
CA SER A 171 -3.67 -11.67 15.31
C SER A 171 -4.12 -10.30 14.81
N GLN A 172 -3.49 -9.82 13.74
CA GLN A 172 -3.79 -8.51 13.16
C GLN A 172 -4.05 -8.62 11.66
N VAL A 173 -4.48 -7.50 11.07
CA VAL A 173 -4.80 -7.40 9.66
C VAL A 173 -4.08 -6.22 9.05
N SER A 174 -3.49 -6.43 7.88
CA SER A 174 -2.82 -5.39 7.12
C SER A 174 -3.51 -5.21 5.76
N SER A 175 -3.44 -4.02 5.19
CA SER A 175 -4.09 -3.76 3.90
C SER A 175 -3.43 -2.63 3.12
N ILE A 176 -3.62 -2.66 1.80
CA ILE A 176 -3.40 -1.54 0.89
C ILE A 176 -4.69 -1.29 0.11
N THR A 177 -5.12 -0.04 0.06
CA THR A 177 -6.28 0.45 -0.67
C THR A 177 -5.83 1.50 -1.69
N LEU A 178 -6.33 1.38 -2.92
CA LEU A 178 -6.08 2.29 -4.03
C LEU A 178 -7.41 2.91 -4.46
N LEU A 179 -7.49 4.24 -4.48
CA LEU A 179 -8.63 4.99 -5.01
C LEU A 179 -8.18 5.79 -6.22
N GLU A 180 -8.67 5.44 -7.41
CA GLU A 180 -8.46 6.28 -8.59
C GLU A 180 -9.43 7.46 -8.56
N VAL A 181 -8.91 8.65 -8.78
CA VAL A 181 -9.65 9.90 -8.79
C VAL A 181 -9.51 10.57 -10.15
N ALA A 182 -10.64 10.92 -10.77
CA ALA A 182 -10.69 11.69 -12.00
C ALA A 182 -10.04 13.07 -11.79
N ALA A 183 -9.25 13.52 -12.75
CA ALA A 183 -8.63 14.84 -12.73
C ALA A 183 -9.53 15.94 -13.29
#